data_AF-A0A971R2U0-F1
#
_entry.id   AF-A0A971R2U0-F1
#
_cell.length_a   1.000
_cell.length_b   1.000
_cell.length_c   1.000
_cell.angle_alpha   90.00
_cell.angle_beta   90.00
_cell.angle_gamma   90.00
#
_symmetry.space_group_name_H-M   'P 1'
#
loop_
_entity.id
_entity.type
_entity.pdbx_description
1 polymer ?
#
loop_
_entity_poly.entity_id
_entity_poly.type
_entity_poly.pdbx_seq_one_letter_code
_entity_poly.pdbx_strand_id
1 'polypeptide(L)'
;PKDWFGFPIHVGTKLIYVVVNKEYLALASGLGNLFELASFDIIKNKKPDGIYILGIDNQFFEEPDDFNGVIYKENDGTYVGLVGDDPSIDYFGYMKKMILTIHNLLIIDEGRLPIHGALAHIKLRNGKKANVMLIGDSGAGKSETLDALNRLQGEVSEVNILIDDMGSLDITGDGTVVAYGTETGAFVRLDDLQPGYAYSTMDRSIFMNPNEINARVIVPYSNYTEIIKPTRIDYFLYANNYNEDVKEKIAFFKKAEDANDVFSKGARMAKGTTTEKGLTYSYFANPFGAVQRREKHEAIAQRYLKSMIDGGVKVGEVMTRLGIHGFEMEGPLQAAKALLEAIEELES
;
A
#
# COMPACT_ATOMS: atom_id res chain seq x y z
N PRO A 1 32.68 3.42 6.01
CA PRO A 1 31.85 4.42 6.72
C PRO A 1 31.72 5.80 6.02
N LYS A 2 32.79 6.35 5.41
CA LYS A 2 32.75 7.70 4.82
C LYS A 2 31.84 7.85 3.60
N ASP A 3 31.59 6.75 2.88
CA ASP A 3 30.77 6.72 1.67
C ASP A 3 29.33 6.25 1.94
N TRP A 4 28.86 6.30 3.18
CA TRP A 4 27.56 5.78 3.58
C TRP A 4 26.73 6.84 4.30
N PHE A 5 25.44 6.89 4.00
CA PHE A 5 24.48 7.84 4.56
C PHE A 5 23.37 7.10 5.30
N GLY A 6 22.91 7.67 6.42
CA GLY A 6 21.82 7.13 7.22
C GLY A 6 20.55 7.99 7.08
N PHE A 7 19.44 7.33 6.81
CA PHE A 7 18.09 7.87 6.70
C PHE A 7 17.21 7.16 7.72
N PRO A 8 17.17 7.64 8.97
CA PRO A 8 16.27 7.12 9.97
C PRO A 8 14.86 7.62 9.65
N ILE A 9 13.95 6.72 9.33
CA ILE A 9 12.59 7.04 8.87
C ILE A 9 11.53 6.37 9.74
N HIS A 10 10.37 7.02 9.82
CA HIS A 10 9.16 6.42 10.31
C HIS A 10 8.39 5.77 9.15
N VAL A 11 8.11 4.48 9.30
CA VAL A 11 7.27 3.71 8.39
C VAL A 11 6.05 3.28 9.19
N GLY A 12 4.97 4.04 9.06
CA GLY A 12 3.86 3.99 10.02
C GLY A 12 4.37 4.19 11.44
N THR A 13 4.12 3.21 12.32
CA THR A 13 4.59 3.27 13.73
C THR A 13 6.00 2.73 13.95
N LYS A 14 6.66 2.20 12.91
CA LYS A 14 7.99 1.58 12.99
C LYS A 14 9.09 2.58 12.71
N LEU A 15 10.21 2.42 13.41
CA LEU A 15 11.45 3.13 13.16
C LEU A 15 12.38 2.24 12.35
N ILE A 16 12.66 2.61 11.09
CA ILE A 16 13.56 1.87 10.22
C ILE A 16 14.77 2.76 9.89
N TYR A 17 15.97 2.24 10.09
CA TYR A 17 17.20 2.91 9.67
C TYR A 17 17.58 2.43 8.28
N VAL A 18 17.54 3.34 7.31
CA VAL A 18 17.97 3.05 5.94
C VAL A 18 19.39 3.56 5.77
N VAL A 19 20.32 2.67 5.43
CA VAL A 19 21.75 2.95 5.26
C VAL A 19 22.10 2.73 3.80
N VAL A 20 22.52 3.79 3.12
CA VAL A 20 22.73 3.76 1.67
C VAL A 20 24.16 4.12 1.31
N ASN A 21 24.73 3.42 0.35
CA ASN A 21 25.98 3.82 -0.27
C ASN A 21 25.77 5.16 -1.02
N LYS A 22 26.78 6.03 -1.05
CA LYS A 22 26.77 7.34 -1.71
C LYS A 22 26.30 7.28 -3.17
N GLU A 23 26.54 6.17 -3.86
CA GLU A 23 26.14 5.99 -5.26
C GLU A 23 24.62 6.00 -5.43
N TYR A 24 23.88 5.50 -4.43
CA TYR A 24 22.41 5.48 -4.39
C TYR A 24 21.81 6.67 -3.65
N LEU A 25 22.60 7.69 -3.28
CA LEU A 25 22.12 8.85 -2.51
C LEU A 25 21.01 9.62 -3.25
N ALA A 26 21.10 9.70 -4.59
CA ALA A 26 20.08 10.34 -5.40
C ALA A 26 18.72 9.64 -5.26
N LEU A 27 18.69 8.30 -5.26
CA LEU A 27 17.47 7.54 -4.97
C LEU A 27 17.01 7.75 -3.53
N ALA A 28 17.94 7.69 -2.57
CA ALA A 28 17.62 7.79 -1.15
C ALA A 28 17.02 9.14 -0.75
N SER A 29 17.34 10.21 -1.48
CA SER A 29 16.69 11.52 -1.30
C SER A 29 15.17 11.45 -1.42
N GLY A 30 14.66 10.51 -2.25
CA GLY A 30 13.24 10.21 -2.41
C GLY A 30 12.55 9.75 -1.13
N LEU A 31 13.29 9.14 -0.20
CA LEU A 31 12.74 8.71 1.09
C LEU A 31 12.23 9.88 1.92
N GLY A 32 12.90 11.04 1.87
CA GLY A 32 12.47 12.22 2.63
C GLY A 32 11.13 12.79 2.16
N ASN A 33 10.71 12.49 0.92
CA ASN A 33 9.39 12.85 0.42
C ASN A 33 8.35 11.77 0.70
N LEU A 34 8.77 10.50 0.82
CA LEU A 34 7.86 9.35 0.97
C LEU A 34 7.59 9.00 2.43
N PHE A 35 8.54 9.25 3.32
CA PHE A 35 8.49 8.93 4.75
C PHE A 35 8.91 10.11 5.61
N GLU A 36 8.40 10.14 6.84
CA GLU A 36 8.84 11.12 7.83
C GLU A 36 10.24 10.75 8.34
N LEU A 37 11.16 11.71 8.37
CA LEU A 37 12.47 11.52 9.00
C LEU A 37 12.33 11.51 10.52
N ALA A 38 12.98 10.56 11.19
CA ALA A 38 12.99 10.52 12.64
C ALA A 38 13.84 11.67 13.22
N SER A 39 13.39 12.25 14.32
CA SER A 39 14.13 13.30 15.03
C SER A 39 15.36 12.73 15.75
N PHE A 40 16.35 13.60 16.01
CA PHE A 40 17.55 13.23 16.78
C PHE A 40 17.23 12.65 18.16
N ASP A 41 16.18 13.15 18.81
CA ASP A 41 15.75 12.64 20.12
C ASP A 41 15.23 11.20 20.03
N ILE A 42 14.49 10.86 18.96
CA ILE A 42 14.04 9.48 18.74
C ILE A 42 15.24 8.58 18.47
N ILE A 43 16.15 9.00 17.58
CA ILE A 43 17.34 8.22 17.20
C ILE A 43 18.23 7.93 18.41
N LYS A 44 18.39 8.90 19.32
CA LYS A 44 19.24 8.74 20.50
C LYS A 44 18.66 7.78 21.55
N ASN A 45 17.34 7.69 21.64
CA ASN A 45 16.67 7.02 22.75
C ASN A 45 15.94 5.73 22.36
N LYS A 46 15.68 5.50 21.07
CA LYS A 46 14.94 4.33 20.59
C LYS A 46 15.80 3.51 19.63
N LYS A 47 15.93 2.22 19.93
CA LYS A 47 16.51 1.23 19.02
C LYS A 47 15.61 1.08 17.76
N PRO A 48 16.19 0.97 16.55
CA PRO A 48 15.39 0.74 15.35
C PRO A 48 14.68 -0.62 15.39
N ASP A 49 13.45 -0.63 14.88
CA ASP A 49 12.66 -1.83 14.66
C ASP A 49 13.21 -2.62 13.46
N GLY A 50 13.76 -1.92 12.46
CA GLY A 50 14.42 -2.51 11.30
C GLY A 50 15.61 -1.69 10.79
N ILE A 51 16.51 -2.36 10.07
CA ILE A 51 17.65 -1.76 9.36
C ILE A 51 17.57 -2.24 7.91
N TYR A 52 17.74 -1.33 6.96
CA TYR A 52 17.83 -1.65 5.54
C TYR A 52 19.13 -1.08 4.97
N ILE A 53 19.96 -1.92 4.36
CA ILE A 53 21.25 -1.53 3.78
C ILE A 53 21.21 -1.72 2.27
N LEU A 54 21.47 -0.67 1.50
CA LEU A 54 21.46 -0.66 0.04
C LEU A 54 22.85 -0.33 -0.53
N GLY A 55 23.31 -1.14 -1.48
CA GLY A 55 24.60 -0.97 -2.14
C GLY A 55 25.75 -1.60 -1.36
N ILE A 56 25.49 -2.72 -0.69
CA ILE A 56 26.55 -3.49 -0.01
C ILE A 56 27.33 -4.29 -1.05
N ASP A 57 28.64 -4.40 -0.87
CA ASP A 57 29.49 -5.13 -1.81
C ASP A 57 29.02 -6.59 -1.97
N ASN A 58 28.91 -7.03 -3.22
CA ASN A 58 28.40 -8.35 -3.57
C ASN A 58 29.23 -9.50 -2.97
N GLN A 59 30.47 -9.25 -2.55
CA GLN A 59 31.31 -10.22 -1.84
C GLN A 59 30.72 -10.69 -0.50
N PHE A 60 29.75 -9.95 0.07
CA PHE A 60 29.09 -10.29 1.33
C PHE A 60 27.87 -11.19 1.17
N PHE A 61 27.52 -11.58 -0.06
CA PHE A 61 26.45 -12.53 -0.34
C PHE A 61 27.02 -13.87 -0.77
N GLU A 62 26.31 -14.95 -0.44
CA GLU A 62 26.73 -16.30 -0.78
C GLU A 62 26.41 -16.64 -2.24
N GLU A 63 25.23 -16.21 -2.72
CA GLU A 63 24.75 -16.51 -4.06
C GLU A 63 24.45 -15.22 -4.86
N PRO A 64 24.66 -15.20 -6.19
CA PRO A 64 24.32 -14.04 -7.03
C PRO A 64 22.84 -13.64 -6.97
N ASP A 65 21.94 -14.60 -6.74
CA ASP A 65 20.51 -14.33 -6.64
C ASP A 65 20.16 -13.51 -5.38
N ASP A 66 21.01 -13.54 -4.35
CA ASP A 66 20.80 -12.76 -3.12
C ASP A 66 21.14 -11.27 -3.28
N PHE A 67 21.83 -10.89 -4.37
CA PHE A 67 22.19 -9.49 -4.62
C PHE A 67 20.95 -8.60 -4.71
N ASN A 68 19.81 -9.16 -5.15
CA ASN A 68 18.54 -8.45 -5.28
C ASN A 68 17.83 -8.18 -3.94
N GLY A 69 18.29 -8.79 -2.84
CA GLY A 69 17.79 -8.51 -1.51
C GLY A 69 17.56 -9.74 -0.64
N VAL A 70 18.15 -9.73 0.56
CA VAL A 70 17.85 -10.69 1.63
C VAL A 70 17.31 -9.97 2.86
N ILE A 71 16.38 -10.59 3.57
CA ILE A 71 15.85 -10.08 4.85
C ILE A 71 15.92 -11.19 5.89
N TYR A 72 16.55 -10.90 7.02
CA TYR A 72 16.59 -11.77 8.18
C TYR A 72 16.21 -11.02 9.45
N LYS A 73 15.99 -11.78 10.53
CA LYS A 73 15.62 -11.26 11.83
C LYS A 73 16.72 -11.59 12.84
N GLU A 74 17.22 -10.58 13.52
CA GLU A 74 18.20 -10.71 14.58
C GLU A 74 17.58 -11.26 15.88
N ASN A 75 18.43 -11.83 16.73
CA ASN A 75 18.01 -12.41 18.03
C ASN A 75 17.31 -11.39 18.93
N ASP A 76 17.64 -10.11 18.77
CA ASP A 76 17.10 -9.01 19.55
C ASP A 76 15.81 -8.41 18.94
N GLY A 77 15.25 -9.07 17.93
CA GLY A 77 13.99 -8.75 17.29
C GLY A 77 14.09 -7.82 16.08
N THR A 78 15.25 -7.21 15.81
CA THR A 78 15.41 -6.28 14.69
C THR A 78 15.43 -7.02 13.35
N TYR A 79 14.68 -6.51 12.38
CA TYR A 79 14.79 -7.00 11.00
C TYR A 79 15.93 -6.29 10.27
N VAL A 80 16.75 -7.04 9.53
CA VAL A 80 17.83 -6.48 8.72
C VAL A 80 17.61 -6.92 7.27
N GLY A 81 17.47 -5.94 6.38
CA GLY A 81 17.45 -6.14 4.94
C GLY A 81 18.77 -5.69 4.32
N LEU A 82 19.34 -6.50 3.44
CA LEU A 82 20.58 -6.19 2.71
C LEU A 82 20.30 -6.32 1.22
N VAL A 83 20.73 -5.34 0.44
CA VAL A 83 20.70 -5.37 -1.03
C VAL A 83 22.08 -5.02 -1.55
N GLY A 84 22.53 -5.81 -2.53
CA GLY A 84 23.86 -5.72 -3.14
C GLY A 84 24.11 -4.43 -3.87
N ASP A 85 25.25 -4.33 -4.53
CA ASP A 85 25.57 -3.27 -5.46
C ASP A 85 25.43 -3.82 -6.87
N ASP A 86 24.32 -3.49 -7.54
CA ASP A 86 23.99 -4.05 -8.85
C ASP A 86 23.24 -3.02 -9.72
N PRO A 87 23.55 -2.89 -11.02
CA PRO A 87 22.81 -1.95 -11.88
C PRO A 87 21.30 -2.24 -11.97
N SER A 88 20.86 -3.49 -11.74
CA SER A 88 19.45 -3.88 -11.80
C SER A 88 18.59 -3.36 -10.65
N ILE A 89 19.22 -2.92 -9.55
CA ILE A 89 18.54 -2.37 -8.36
C ILE A 89 18.54 -0.83 -8.34
N ASP A 90 19.04 -0.18 -9.40
CA ASP A 90 19.02 1.29 -9.59
C ASP A 90 17.60 1.79 -9.96
N TYR A 91 16.64 1.42 -9.12
CA TYR A 91 15.24 1.80 -9.22
C TYR A 91 14.69 2.01 -7.81
N PHE A 92 14.12 3.20 -7.57
CA PHE A 92 13.58 3.57 -6.26
C PHE A 92 12.54 2.59 -5.70
N GLY A 93 11.83 1.86 -6.57
CA GLY A 93 10.90 0.83 -6.14
C GLY A 93 11.53 -0.28 -5.31
N TYR A 94 12.80 -0.65 -5.55
CA TYR A 94 13.51 -1.62 -4.70
C TYR A 94 13.64 -1.11 -3.28
N MET A 95 14.08 0.14 -3.12
CA MET A 95 14.18 0.79 -1.82
C MET A 95 12.82 0.84 -1.11
N LYS A 96 11.78 1.35 -1.79
CA LYS A 96 10.42 1.41 -1.23
C LYS A 96 9.91 0.04 -0.79
N LYS A 97 9.95 -0.96 -1.67
CA LYS A 97 9.33 -2.27 -1.41
C LYS A 97 10.10 -3.09 -0.38
N MET A 98 11.44 -2.98 -0.29
CA MET A 98 12.22 -3.64 0.77
C MET A 98 11.90 -3.06 2.16
N ILE A 99 11.85 -1.74 2.28
CA ILE A 99 11.47 -1.06 3.53
C ILE A 99 10.06 -1.49 3.98
N LEU A 100 9.11 -1.52 3.05
CA LEU A 100 7.73 -1.92 3.36
C LEU A 100 7.59 -3.43 3.63
N THR A 101 8.45 -4.27 3.04
CA THR A 101 8.51 -5.70 3.36
C THR A 101 8.98 -5.91 4.80
N ILE A 102 10.02 -5.19 5.25
CA ILE A 102 10.47 -5.19 6.65
C ILE A 102 9.34 -4.75 7.57
N HIS A 103 8.64 -3.66 7.23
CA HIS A 103 7.48 -3.21 7.98
C HIS A 103 6.40 -4.29 8.09
N ASN A 104 6.02 -4.93 6.98
CA ASN A 104 4.98 -5.96 6.99
C ASN A 104 5.36 -7.17 7.84
N LEU A 105 6.63 -7.58 7.81
CA LEU A 105 7.14 -8.66 8.66
C LEU A 105 7.04 -8.31 10.16
N LEU A 106 7.39 -7.07 10.53
CA LEU A 106 7.22 -6.57 11.90
C LEU A 106 5.73 -6.58 12.33
N ILE A 107 4.83 -6.09 11.46
CA ILE A 107 3.38 -6.07 11.73
C ILE A 107 2.81 -7.49 11.90
N ILE A 108 3.19 -8.43 11.04
CA ILE A 108 2.82 -9.84 11.18
C ILE A 108 3.33 -10.40 12.51
N ASP A 109 4.55 -10.03 12.91
CA ASP A 109 5.13 -10.50 14.16
C ASP A 109 4.43 -10.01 15.42
N GLU A 110 3.83 -8.81 15.36
CA GLU A 110 2.95 -8.24 16.37
C GLU A 110 1.53 -8.83 16.33
N GLY A 111 1.27 -9.76 15.42
CA GLY A 111 -0.05 -10.35 15.24
C GLY A 111 -1.04 -9.41 14.58
N ARG A 112 -0.57 -8.35 13.90
CA ARG A 112 -1.40 -7.36 13.19
C ARG A 112 -1.44 -7.69 11.69
N LEU A 113 -2.43 -7.15 10.98
CA LEU A 113 -2.63 -7.45 9.56
C LEU A 113 -1.98 -6.38 8.67
N PRO A 114 -0.87 -6.65 7.97
CA PRO A 114 -0.39 -5.73 6.93
C PRO A 114 -1.30 -5.81 5.70
N ILE A 115 -1.47 -4.69 5.02
CA ILE A 115 -2.33 -4.58 3.83
C ILE A 115 -1.57 -3.93 2.68
N HIS A 116 -1.86 -4.39 1.46
CA HIS A 116 -1.47 -3.74 0.22
C HIS A 116 -2.75 -3.29 -0.49
N GLY A 117 -3.04 -2.00 -0.40
CA GLY A 117 -4.34 -1.44 -0.73
C GLY A 117 -4.42 0.04 -0.40
N ALA A 118 -5.52 0.65 -0.84
CA ALA A 118 -5.79 2.06 -0.65
C ALA A 118 -6.92 2.25 0.38
N LEU A 119 -6.80 3.26 1.24
CA LEU A 119 -7.86 3.73 2.14
C LEU A 119 -8.20 5.17 1.79
N ALA A 120 -9.46 5.42 1.50
CA ALA A 120 -9.96 6.77 1.26
C ALA A 120 -11.10 7.12 2.22
N HIS A 121 -11.06 8.33 2.75
CA HIS A 121 -12.21 8.98 3.36
C HIS A 121 -13.04 9.63 2.25
N ILE A 122 -14.24 9.14 2.05
CA ILE A 122 -15.18 9.64 1.03
C ILE A 122 -16.30 10.38 1.74
N LYS A 123 -16.58 11.60 1.31
CA LYS A 123 -17.68 12.42 1.82
C LYS A 123 -18.60 12.85 0.69
N LEU A 124 -19.87 12.49 0.81
CA LEU A 124 -20.92 12.87 -0.13
C LEU A 124 -21.47 14.26 0.20
N ARG A 125 -22.07 14.91 -0.79
CA ARG A 125 -22.67 16.25 -0.64
C ARG A 125 -23.88 16.26 0.31
N ASN A 126 -24.56 15.13 0.46
CA ASN A 126 -25.65 14.96 1.42
C ASN A 126 -25.14 14.84 2.89
N GLY A 127 -23.83 14.87 3.12
CA GLY A 127 -23.20 14.81 4.43
C GLY A 127 -22.81 13.41 4.90
N LYS A 128 -23.28 12.35 4.22
CA LYS A 128 -22.83 10.97 4.49
C LYS A 128 -21.36 10.81 4.16
N LYS A 129 -20.67 9.97 4.91
CA LYS A 129 -19.24 9.75 4.80
C LYS A 129 -18.88 8.33 5.16
N ALA A 130 -17.84 7.82 4.55
CA ALA A 130 -17.33 6.48 4.82
C ALA A 130 -15.82 6.41 4.59
N ASN A 131 -15.16 5.56 5.37
CA ASN A 131 -13.79 5.13 5.15
C ASN A 131 -13.81 3.82 4.38
N VAL A 132 -13.37 3.87 3.13
CA VAL A 132 -13.38 2.73 2.20
C VAL A 132 -11.96 2.24 1.96
N MET A 133 -11.71 0.99 2.31
CA MET A 133 -10.48 0.29 2.03
C MET A 133 -10.64 -0.62 0.81
N LEU A 134 -9.82 -0.39 -0.22
CA LEU A 134 -9.75 -1.18 -1.45
C LEU A 134 -8.47 -2.02 -1.43
N ILE A 135 -8.60 -3.34 -1.47
CA ILE A 135 -7.48 -4.30 -1.54
C ILE A 135 -7.36 -4.84 -2.95
N GLY A 136 -6.13 -5.02 -3.41
CA GLY A 136 -5.86 -5.58 -4.74
C GLY A 136 -4.47 -5.19 -5.19
N ASP A 137 -3.92 -5.91 -6.15
CA ASP A 137 -2.58 -5.62 -6.65
C ASP A 137 -2.58 -4.37 -7.55
N SER A 138 -1.41 -4.00 -8.06
CA SER A 138 -1.28 -3.00 -9.12
C SER A 138 -2.13 -3.38 -10.35
N GLY A 139 -2.89 -2.42 -10.88
CA GLY A 139 -3.78 -2.64 -12.03
C GLY A 139 -5.08 -3.40 -11.70
N ALA A 140 -5.44 -3.55 -10.43
CA ALA A 140 -6.75 -4.11 -10.03
C ALA A 140 -7.91 -3.09 -10.10
N GLY A 141 -7.66 -1.80 -10.37
CA GLY A 141 -8.70 -0.77 -10.45
C GLY A 141 -8.94 0.04 -9.18
N LYS A 142 -8.04 -0.03 -8.18
CA LYS A 142 -8.16 0.74 -6.92
C LYS A 142 -8.13 2.24 -7.18
N SER A 143 -7.02 2.71 -7.74
CA SER A 143 -6.78 4.14 -8.02
C SER A 143 -7.77 4.67 -9.06
N GLU A 144 -8.07 3.89 -10.09
CA GLU A 144 -9.04 4.26 -11.13
C GLU A 144 -10.47 4.43 -10.57
N THR A 145 -10.85 3.63 -9.57
CA THR A 145 -12.14 3.75 -8.90
C THR A 145 -12.20 5.00 -8.02
N LEU A 146 -11.12 5.29 -7.27
CA LEU A 146 -11.01 6.51 -6.46
C LEU A 146 -10.98 7.79 -7.33
N ASP A 147 -10.29 7.74 -8.46
CA ASP A 147 -10.27 8.83 -9.44
C ASP A 147 -11.64 9.04 -10.09
N ALA A 148 -12.36 7.97 -10.39
CA ALA A 148 -13.73 8.06 -10.90
C ALA A 148 -14.67 8.71 -9.87
N LEU A 149 -14.55 8.38 -8.58
CA LEU A 149 -15.29 9.05 -7.51
C LEU A 149 -14.99 10.55 -7.46
N ASN A 150 -13.73 10.96 -7.57
CA ASN A 150 -13.33 12.37 -7.61
C ASN A 150 -13.95 13.16 -8.79
N ARG A 151 -14.28 12.49 -9.90
CA ARG A 151 -14.93 13.10 -11.06
C ARG A 151 -16.45 13.25 -10.89
N LEU A 152 -17.07 12.51 -9.97
CA LEU A 152 -18.50 12.60 -9.65
C LEU A 152 -18.81 13.80 -8.73
N GLN A 153 -18.32 14.99 -9.09
CA GLN A 153 -18.41 16.22 -8.29
C GLN A 153 -19.85 16.67 -7.97
N GLY A 154 -20.85 16.14 -8.69
CA GLY A 154 -22.27 16.40 -8.43
C GLY A 154 -22.80 15.73 -7.17
N GLU A 155 -22.15 14.66 -6.70
CA GLU A 155 -22.62 13.82 -5.60
C GLU A 155 -21.52 13.67 -4.52
N VAL A 156 -20.26 13.58 -4.94
CA VAL A 156 -19.09 13.51 -4.06
C VAL A 156 -18.55 14.91 -3.78
N SER A 157 -18.36 15.23 -2.51
CA SER A 157 -17.77 16.50 -2.07
C SER A 157 -16.26 16.40 -1.84
N GLU A 158 -15.78 15.23 -1.40
CA GLU A 158 -14.38 15.01 -1.02
C GLU A 158 -14.03 13.53 -1.14
N VAL A 159 -12.85 13.24 -1.70
CA VAL A 159 -12.17 11.94 -1.59
C VAL A 159 -10.76 12.24 -1.09
N ASN A 160 -10.49 11.91 0.17
CA ASN A 160 -9.20 12.10 0.80
C ASN A 160 -8.50 10.75 0.97
N ILE A 161 -7.39 10.55 0.26
CA ILE A 161 -6.62 9.29 0.31
C ILE A 161 -5.73 9.31 1.55
N LEU A 162 -6.00 8.41 2.49
CA LEU A 162 -5.23 8.28 3.74
C LEU A 162 -4.12 7.23 3.61
N ILE A 163 -4.34 6.22 2.77
CA ILE A 163 -3.38 5.17 2.43
C ILE A 163 -3.50 4.94 0.93
N ASP A 164 -2.39 4.95 0.20
CA ASP A 164 -2.39 4.78 -1.26
C ASP A 164 -1.90 3.39 -1.69
N ASP A 165 -0.87 2.86 -1.01
CA ASP A 165 -0.19 1.62 -1.39
C ASP A 165 -0.16 0.62 -0.24
N MET A 166 0.39 0.98 0.93
CA MET A 166 0.54 0.06 2.05
C MET A 166 0.08 0.63 3.39
N GLY A 167 -0.39 -0.27 4.25
CA GLY A 167 -0.84 0.06 5.58
C GLY A 167 -0.85 -1.15 6.49
N SER A 168 -1.41 -0.97 7.68
CA SER A 168 -1.67 -2.07 8.61
C SER A 168 -2.96 -1.86 9.36
N LEU A 169 -3.59 -2.95 9.77
CA LEU A 169 -4.76 -2.94 10.62
C LEU A 169 -4.39 -3.30 12.06
N ASP A 170 -5.14 -2.73 13.00
CA ASP A 170 -5.13 -3.13 14.40
C ASP A 170 -6.55 -3.37 14.92
N ILE A 171 -6.69 -4.15 15.97
CA ILE A 171 -7.93 -4.32 16.71
C ILE A 171 -7.77 -3.56 18.03
N THR A 172 -8.52 -2.48 18.21
CA THR A 172 -8.48 -1.69 19.44
C THR A 172 -9.08 -2.47 20.61
N GLY A 173 -8.85 -1.98 21.85
CA GLY A 173 -9.30 -2.68 23.06
C GLY A 173 -10.82 -2.87 23.18
N ASP A 174 -11.61 -2.13 22.41
CA ASP A 174 -13.07 -2.26 22.28
C ASP A 174 -13.51 -3.21 21.15
N GLY A 175 -12.57 -3.84 20.44
CA GLY A 175 -12.82 -4.75 19.32
C GLY A 175 -12.96 -4.07 17.95
N THR A 176 -12.85 -2.73 17.87
CA THR A 176 -12.95 -2.00 16.60
C THR A 176 -11.70 -2.23 15.73
N VAL A 177 -11.89 -2.53 14.44
CA VAL A 177 -10.78 -2.61 13.49
C VAL A 177 -10.46 -1.23 12.95
N VAL A 178 -9.19 -0.82 13.06
CA VAL A 178 -8.68 0.48 12.61
C VAL A 178 -7.47 0.30 11.70
N ALA A 179 -7.26 1.25 10.79
CA ALA A 179 -6.13 1.30 9.87
C ALA A 179 -5.10 2.35 10.27
N TYR A 180 -3.85 2.08 9.87
CA TYR A 180 -2.70 2.96 9.94
C TYR A 180 -1.99 2.96 8.59
N GLY A 181 -1.63 4.12 8.05
CA GLY A 181 -0.81 4.22 6.84
C GLY A 181 0.68 4.02 7.13
N THR A 182 1.46 3.80 6.07
CA THR A 182 2.92 3.67 6.17
C THR A 182 3.70 4.84 5.60
N GLU A 183 3.22 5.45 4.52
CA GLU A 183 3.90 6.52 3.80
C GLU A 183 3.28 7.91 4.06
N THR A 184 4.11 8.95 4.11
CA THR A 184 3.70 10.37 4.16
C THR A 184 3.73 11.06 2.79
N GLY A 185 4.25 10.38 1.76
CA GLY A 185 4.21 10.83 0.38
C GLY A 185 3.58 9.81 -0.55
N ALA A 186 3.62 10.12 -1.85
CA ALA A 186 3.16 9.24 -2.90
C ALA A 186 4.28 9.00 -3.93
N PHE A 187 4.37 7.77 -4.44
CA PHE A 187 5.26 7.38 -5.53
C PHE A 187 4.43 6.93 -6.72
N VAL A 188 4.16 7.86 -7.63
CA VAL A 188 3.16 7.69 -8.70
C VAL A 188 3.81 7.84 -10.07
N ARG A 189 3.11 7.41 -11.13
CA ARG A 189 3.54 7.72 -12.49
C ARG A 189 3.32 9.21 -12.74
N LEU A 190 4.21 9.79 -13.53
CA LEU A 190 4.11 11.21 -13.88
C LEU A 190 2.78 11.53 -14.59
N ASP A 191 2.30 10.62 -15.45
CA ASP A 191 1.05 10.76 -16.19
C ASP A 191 -0.20 10.66 -15.32
N ASP A 192 -0.10 10.04 -14.13
CA ASP A 192 -1.22 9.91 -13.19
C ASP A 192 -1.38 11.18 -12.32
N LEU A 193 -0.37 12.07 -12.31
CA LEU A 193 -0.38 13.26 -11.46
C LEU A 193 -1.22 14.38 -12.09
N GLN A 194 -2.18 14.92 -11.33
CA GLN A 194 -2.93 16.08 -11.77
C GLN A 194 -1.97 17.26 -12.00
N PRO A 195 -1.99 17.94 -13.18
CA PRO A 195 -1.02 18.98 -13.50
C PRO A 195 -0.91 20.07 -12.42
N GLY A 196 -2.06 20.51 -11.87
CA GLY A 196 -2.08 21.53 -10.82
C GLY A 196 -1.37 21.12 -9.52
N TYR A 197 -1.40 19.84 -9.17
CA TYR A 197 -0.69 19.32 -8.00
C TYR A 197 0.81 19.18 -8.28
N ALA A 198 1.17 18.71 -9.48
CA ALA A 198 2.56 18.65 -9.93
C ALA A 198 3.26 20.01 -9.81
N TYR A 199 2.57 21.09 -10.21
CA TYR A 199 3.09 22.45 -10.13
C TYR A 199 3.14 22.99 -8.69
N SER A 200 2.18 22.65 -7.82
CA SER A 200 2.12 23.21 -6.47
C SER A 200 3.17 22.63 -5.51
N THR A 201 3.71 21.46 -5.83
CA THR A 201 4.81 20.82 -5.07
C THR A 201 6.09 20.70 -5.88
N MET A 202 6.19 21.36 -7.04
CA MET A 202 7.31 21.18 -7.98
C MET A 202 8.69 21.45 -7.37
N ASP A 203 8.77 22.38 -6.41
CA ASP A 203 9.99 22.72 -5.66
C ASP A 203 10.47 21.59 -4.73
N ARG A 204 9.58 20.67 -4.37
CA ARG A 204 9.83 19.54 -3.48
C ARG A 204 9.73 18.19 -4.18
N SER A 205 9.11 18.10 -5.35
CA SER A 205 8.94 16.86 -6.12
C SER A 205 10.26 16.31 -6.65
N ILE A 206 10.46 15.00 -6.57
CA ILE A 206 11.62 14.31 -7.16
C ILE A 206 11.15 13.53 -8.38
N PHE A 207 11.59 13.96 -9.57
CA PHE A 207 11.26 13.32 -10.84
C PHE A 207 12.32 12.28 -11.19
N MET A 208 11.87 11.08 -11.57
CA MET A 208 12.72 9.95 -11.90
C MET A 208 12.46 9.51 -13.33
N ASN A 209 13.52 9.51 -14.13
CA ASN A 209 13.51 9.13 -15.54
C ASN A 209 12.36 9.79 -16.33
N PRO A 210 12.22 11.13 -16.29
CA PRO A 210 11.06 11.84 -16.88
C PRO A 210 10.97 11.70 -18.41
N ASN A 211 12.03 11.23 -19.05
CA ASN A 211 12.12 10.95 -20.47
C ASN A 211 11.64 9.52 -20.85
N GLU A 212 11.39 8.65 -19.87
CA GLU A 212 10.99 7.26 -20.08
C GLU A 212 9.48 7.07 -19.96
N ILE A 213 8.93 6.01 -20.57
CA ILE A 213 7.49 5.68 -20.55
C ILE A 213 6.99 5.40 -19.12
N ASN A 214 7.85 4.86 -18.24
CA ASN A 214 7.55 4.64 -16.83
C ASN A 214 8.16 5.76 -15.96
N ALA A 215 8.08 7.01 -16.42
CA ALA A 215 8.45 8.17 -15.62
C ALA A 215 7.69 8.20 -14.29
N ARG A 216 8.41 8.41 -13.20
CA ARG A 216 7.85 8.45 -11.85
C ARG A 216 8.14 9.77 -11.17
N VAL A 217 7.31 10.09 -10.20
CA VAL A 217 7.51 11.26 -9.33
C VAL A 217 7.23 10.87 -7.88
N ILE A 218 8.08 11.35 -6.98
CA ILE A 218 7.88 11.24 -5.54
C ILE A 218 7.49 12.62 -5.00
N VAL A 219 6.30 12.70 -4.44
CA VAL A 219 5.70 13.94 -3.94
C VAL A 219 5.33 13.81 -2.46
N PRO A 220 5.61 14.83 -1.62
CA PRO A 220 5.12 14.84 -0.24
C PRO A 220 3.60 15.08 -0.25
N TYR A 221 2.84 14.22 0.44
CA TYR A 221 1.37 14.19 0.31
C TYR A 221 0.63 14.47 1.63
N SER A 222 1.11 13.94 2.75
CA SER A 222 0.40 13.92 4.02
C SER A 222 1.33 14.12 5.22
N ASN A 223 0.74 14.49 6.35
CA ASN A 223 1.48 14.65 7.60
C ASN A 223 1.57 13.30 8.33
N TYR A 224 2.75 12.98 8.87
CA TYR A 224 2.99 11.81 9.70
C TYR A 224 1.91 11.58 10.77
N THR A 225 1.47 12.63 11.46
CA THR A 225 0.48 12.52 12.54
C THR A 225 -0.89 12.03 12.07
N GLU A 226 -1.28 12.37 10.84
CA GLU A 226 -2.53 11.88 10.24
C GLU A 226 -2.36 10.44 9.73
N ILE A 227 -1.20 10.10 9.16
CA ILE A 227 -0.89 8.76 8.65
C ILE A 227 -0.92 7.70 9.76
N ILE A 228 -0.41 8.01 10.96
CA ILE A 228 -0.41 7.08 12.09
C ILE A 228 -1.67 7.15 12.96
N LYS A 229 -2.65 7.97 12.58
CA LYS A 229 -3.89 8.11 13.35
C LYS A 229 -4.79 6.89 13.11
N PRO A 230 -5.27 6.22 14.18
CA PRO A 230 -6.18 5.09 14.01
C PRO A 230 -7.45 5.54 13.28
N THR A 231 -7.69 4.96 12.11
CA THR A 231 -8.83 5.31 11.26
C THR A 231 -9.77 4.11 11.16
N ARG A 232 -11.03 4.26 11.60
CA ARG A 232 -12.05 3.20 11.47
C ARG A 232 -12.30 2.87 10.00
N ILE A 233 -12.61 1.62 9.71
CA ILE A 233 -12.99 1.18 8.35
C ILE A 233 -14.48 0.90 8.32
N ASP A 234 -15.18 1.44 7.31
CA ASP A 234 -16.61 1.16 7.09
C ASP A 234 -16.79 0.09 6.00
N TYR A 235 -15.94 0.10 4.98
CA TYR A 235 -15.93 -0.88 3.90
C TYR A 235 -14.53 -1.47 3.70
N PHE A 236 -14.45 -2.79 3.58
CA PHE A 236 -13.20 -3.51 3.28
C PHE A 236 -13.42 -4.40 2.05
N LEU A 237 -12.99 -3.92 0.89
CA LEU A 237 -13.41 -4.45 -0.40
C LEU A 237 -12.23 -4.94 -1.23
N TYR A 238 -12.35 -6.13 -1.78
CA TYR A 238 -11.40 -6.65 -2.77
C TYR A 238 -11.75 -6.13 -4.17
N ALA A 239 -10.78 -5.56 -4.87
CA ALA A 239 -10.94 -5.02 -6.22
C ALA A 239 -10.87 -6.15 -7.26
N ASN A 240 -12.03 -6.56 -7.75
CA ASN A 240 -12.15 -7.63 -8.73
C ASN A 240 -12.18 -7.07 -10.16
N ASN A 241 -11.07 -7.27 -10.89
CA ASN A 241 -10.91 -6.73 -12.24
C ASN A 241 -11.14 -7.75 -13.36
N TYR A 242 -11.57 -8.98 -13.04
CA TYR A 242 -11.56 -10.11 -13.97
C TYR A 242 -12.93 -10.78 -14.18
N ASN A 243 -13.90 -10.57 -13.28
CA ASN A 243 -15.23 -11.17 -13.43
C ASN A 243 -16.07 -10.47 -14.52
N GLU A 244 -16.45 -11.21 -15.56
CA GLU A 244 -17.29 -10.71 -16.67
C GLU A 244 -18.79 -10.75 -16.32
N ASP A 245 -19.24 -11.83 -15.66
CA ASP A 245 -20.64 -12.10 -15.30
C ASP A 245 -21.04 -11.40 -14.00
N VAL A 246 -21.22 -10.08 -14.08
CA VAL A 246 -21.48 -9.24 -12.91
C VAL A 246 -22.98 -9.00 -12.73
N LYS A 247 -23.60 -9.66 -11.75
CA LYS A 247 -24.98 -9.39 -11.31
C LYS A 247 -25.07 -8.17 -10.40
N GLU A 248 -24.14 -8.07 -9.45
CA GLU A 248 -24.04 -6.98 -8.47
C GLU A 248 -22.66 -6.34 -8.58
N LYS A 249 -22.59 -5.01 -8.56
CA LYS A 249 -21.32 -4.27 -8.71
C LYS A 249 -20.48 -4.28 -7.43
N ILE A 250 -21.12 -4.49 -6.28
CA ILE A 250 -20.49 -4.79 -5.00
C ILE A 250 -21.22 -5.99 -4.41
N ALA A 251 -20.45 -6.99 -3.95
CA ALA A 251 -20.99 -8.16 -3.28
C ALA A 251 -20.39 -8.27 -1.87
N PHE A 252 -21.23 -8.29 -0.84
CA PHE A 252 -20.77 -8.40 0.55
C PHE A 252 -20.76 -9.85 1.05
N PHE A 253 -19.71 -10.20 1.79
CA PHE A 253 -19.60 -11.51 2.44
C PHE A 253 -20.34 -11.52 3.77
N LYS A 254 -21.01 -12.64 4.06
CA LYS A 254 -21.66 -12.88 5.36
C LYS A 254 -20.76 -13.62 6.34
N LYS A 255 -19.73 -14.30 5.84
CA LYS A 255 -18.83 -15.16 6.59
C LYS A 255 -17.39 -14.78 6.32
N ALA A 256 -16.57 -14.84 7.37
CA ALA A 256 -15.15 -14.51 7.28
C ALA A 256 -14.41 -15.51 6.39
N GLU A 257 -14.85 -16.77 6.36
CA GLU A 257 -14.28 -17.82 5.52
C GLU A 257 -14.46 -17.52 4.03
N ASP A 258 -15.66 -17.10 3.61
CA ASP A 258 -15.94 -16.76 2.20
C ASP A 258 -15.10 -15.55 1.76
N ALA A 259 -14.96 -14.55 2.62
CA ALA A 259 -14.07 -13.42 2.38
C ALA A 259 -12.62 -13.89 2.28
N ASN A 260 -12.15 -14.69 3.23
CA ASN A 260 -10.79 -15.20 3.26
C ASN A 260 -10.45 -16.00 1.99
N ASP A 261 -11.38 -16.80 1.48
CA ASP A 261 -11.20 -17.57 0.24
C ASP A 261 -10.96 -16.68 -0.99
N VAL A 262 -11.53 -15.48 -1.02
CA VAL A 262 -11.32 -14.52 -2.11
C VAL A 262 -10.02 -13.74 -1.91
N PHE A 263 -9.84 -13.15 -0.74
CA PHE A 263 -8.67 -12.33 -0.46
C PHE A 263 -7.38 -13.18 -0.52
N SER A 264 -7.37 -14.39 0.05
CA SER A 264 -6.20 -15.28 0.04
C SER A 264 -5.80 -15.74 -1.37
N LYS A 265 -6.75 -15.92 -2.30
CA LYS A 265 -6.44 -16.18 -3.71
C LYS A 265 -5.74 -14.99 -4.37
N GLY A 266 -6.15 -13.78 -4.00
CA GLY A 266 -5.64 -12.53 -4.55
C GLY A 266 -5.54 -12.55 -6.07
N ALA A 267 -6.63 -13.01 -6.70
CA ALA A 267 -6.73 -13.16 -8.14
C ALA A 267 -6.87 -11.79 -8.83
N ARG A 268 -6.20 -11.61 -9.97
CA ARG A 268 -6.38 -10.45 -10.84
C ARG A 268 -6.11 -10.80 -12.29
N MET A 269 -6.74 -10.10 -13.21
CA MET A 269 -6.32 -10.09 -14.62
C MET A 269 -5.14 -9.13 -14.76
N ALA A 270 -3.99 -9.64 -15.22
CA ALA A 270 -2.82 -8.80 -15.49
C ALA A 270 -3.06 -7.97 -16.76
N LYS A 271 -3.07 -6.64 -16.61
CA LYS A 271 -2.94 -5.72 -17.75
C LYS A 271 -1.46 -5.74 -18.18
N GLY A 272 -1.20 -5.65 -19.49
CA GLY A 272 0.13 -5.84 -20.12
C GLY A 272 1.23 -4.83 -19.74
N THR A 273 1.23 -4.31 -18.51
CA THR A 273 2.27 -3.48 -17.87
C THR A 273 3.28 -4.31 -17.07
N THR A 274 3.11 -5.64 -17.00
CA THR A 274 4.04 -6.60 -16.38
C THR A 274 4.28 -7.78 -17.31
N THR A 275 5.30 -8.61 -17.05
CA THR A 275 5.61 -9.84 -17.80
C THR A 275 4.47 -10.88 -17.76
N GLU A 276 3.50 -10.69 -16.86
CA GLU A 276 2.35 -11.56 -16.65
C GLU A 276 1.24 -11.31 -17.69
N LYS A 277 0.69 -12.38 -18.26
CA LYS A 277 -0.50 -12.35 -19.13
C LYS A 277 -1.59 -13.26 -18.56
N GLY A 278 -2.83 -12.77 -18.60
CA GLY A 278 -3.99 -13.54 -18.15
C GLY A 278 -4.29 -13.40 -16.64
N LEU A 279 -5.04 -14.35 -16.11
CA LEU A 279 -5.43 -14.38 -14.69
C LEU A 279 -4.24 -14.84 -13.83
N THR A 280 -3.79 -13.99 -12.92
CA THR A 280 -2.70 -14.25 -11.98
C THR A 280 -3.17 -14.22 -10.54
N TYR A 281 -2.36 -14.79 -9.65
CA TYR A 281 -2.69 -14.99 -8.23
C TYR A 281 -1.52 -14.53 -7.38
N SER A 282 -1.79 -13.62 -6.46
CA SER A 282 -0.82 -13.12 -5.49
C SER A 282 -1.47 -13.17 -4.12
N TYR A 283 -0.96 -13.99 -3.20
CA TYR A 283 -1.60 -14.21 -1.90
C TYR A 283 -1.94 -12.89 -1.18
N PHE A 284 -3.23 -12.68 -0.84
CA PHE A 284 -3.75 -11.42 -0.25
C PHE A 284 -3.49 -10.15 -1.07
N ALA A 285 -3.15 -10.29 -2.35
CA ALA A 285 -2.58 -9.25 -3.18
C ALA A 285 -1.37 -8.54 -2.52
N ASN A 286 -0.67 -9.23 -1.60
CA ASN A 286 0.43 -8.69 -0.82
C ASN A 286 1.67 -9.59 -0.98
N PRO A 287 2.48 -9.36 -2.04
CA PRO A 287 3.72 -10.13 -2.23
C PRO A 287 4.82 -9.76 -1.22
N PHE A 288 4.59 -8.76 -0.36
CA PHE A 288 5.57 -8.16 0.54
C PHE A 288 5.37 -8.64 1.98
N GLY A 289 6.05 -9.71 2.37
CA GLY A 289 6.06 -10.28 3.72
C GLY A 289 4.94 -11.30 3.97
N ALA A 290 3.73 -11.07 3.46
CA ALA A 290 2.60 -11.98 3.66
C ALA A 290 2.83 -13.35 3.02
N VAL A 291 3.40 -13.39 1.81
CA VAL A 291 3.78 -14.66 1.14
C VAL A 291 4.84 -15.42 1.95
N GLN A 292 5.86 -14.72 2.45
CA GLN A 292 6.97 -15.29 3.21
C GLN A 292 6.57 -15.73 4.63
N ARG A 293 5.42 -15.29 5.13
CA ARG A 293 4.84 -15.63 6.45
C ARG A 293 3.41 -16.14 6.33
N ARG A 294 3.11 -16.85 5.24
CA ARG A 294 1.74 -17.23 4.85
C ARG A 294 0.92 -17.86 5.98
N GLU A 295 1.44 -18.86 6.67
CA GLU A 295 0.71 -19.56 7.73
C GLU A 295 0.30 -18.61 8.88
N LYS A 296 1.25 -17.79 9.34
CA LYS A 296 1.00 -16.80 10.40
C LYS A 296 0.06 -15.69 9.93
N HIS A 297 0.27 -15.21 8.70
CA HIS A 297 -0.59 -14.20 8.08
C HIS A 297 -2.03 -14.69 7.92
N GLU A 298 -2.24 -15.94 7.49
CA GLU A 298 -3.56 -16.54 7.31
C GLU A 298 -4.37 -16.52 8.61
N ALA A 299 -3.78 -16.97 9.71
CA ALA A 299 -4.43 -16.97 11.02
C ALA A 299 -4.79 -15.54 11.49
N ILE A 300 -3.92 -14.57 11.22
CA ILE A 300 -4.17 -13.16 11.50
C ILE A 300 -5.34 -12.67 10.63
N ALA A 301 -5.29 -12.88 9.31
CA ALA A 301 -6.28 -12.40 8.37
C ALA A 301 -7.68 -12.92 8.70
N GLN A 302 -7.82 -14.21 9.00
CA GLN A 302 -9.10 -14.80 9.43
C GLN A 302 -9.66 -14.12 10.68
N ARG A 303 -8.81 -13.84 11.68
CA ARG A 303 -9.21 -13.12 12.90
C ARG A 303 -9.69 -11.70 12.61
N TYR A 304 -8.99 -10.97 11.74
CA TYR A 304 -9.35 -9.60 11.36
C TYR A 304 -10.63 -9.56 10.52
N LEU A 305 -10.78 -10.44 9.53
CA LEU A 305 -11.99 -10.57 8.72
C LEU A 305 -13.21 -10.87 9.58
N LYS A 306 -13.09 -11.80 10.54
CA LYS A 306 -14.13 -12.09 11.52
C LYS A 306 -14.49 -10.87 12.36
N SER A 307 -13.47 -10.19 12.91
CA SER A 307 -13.68 -9.01 13.76
C SER A 307 -14.35 -7.86 12.99
N MET A 308 -14.00 -7.67 11.72
CA MET A 308 -14.62 -6.69 10.84
C MET A 308 -16.10 -7.00 10.60
N ILE A 309 -16.44 -8.24 10.21
CA ILE A 309 -17.83 -8.64 9.96
C ILE A 309 -18.66 -8.55 11.23
N ASP A 310 -18.17 -9.08 12.35
CA ASP A 310 -18.85 -9.02 13.65
C ASP A 310 -19.02 -7.57 14.14
N GLY A 311 -18.06 -6.69 13.82
CA GLY A 311 -18.06 -5.26 14.13
C GLY A 311 -18.89 -4.39 13.17
N GLY A 312 -19.56 -4.98 12.19
CA GLY A 312 -20.44 -4.28 11.24
C GLY A 312 -19.75 -3.65 10.03
N VAL A 313 -18.44 -3.87 9.85
CA VAL A 313 -17.72 -3.45 8.65
C VAL A 313 -18.25 -4.23 7.45
N LYS A 314 -18.51 -3.53 6.35
CA LYS A 314 -18.98 -4.13 5.10
C LYS A 314 -17.81 -4.73 4.34
N VAL A 315 -17.56 -6.02 4.58
CA VAL A 315 -16.51 -6.80 3.90
C VAL A 315 -17.05 -7.39 2.60
N GLY A 316 -16.36 -7.20 1.47
CA GLY A 316 -16.90 -7.60 0.16
C GLY A 316 -15.91 -7.56 -1.01
N GLU A 317 -16.46 -7.66 -2.21
CA GLU A 317 -15.79 -7.44 -3.50
C GLU A 317 -16.42 -6.25 -4.23
N VAL A 318 -15.61 -5.43 -4.86
CA VAL A 318 -16.05 -4.39 -5.80
C VAL A 318 -15.59 -4.76 -7.21
N MET A 319 -16.54 -4.78 -8.15
CA MET A 319 -16.31 -5.25 -9.52
C MET A 319 -15.76 -4.10 -10.37
N THR A 320 -14.45 -3.90 -10.33
CA THR A 320 -13.76 -2.86 -11.10
C THR A 320 -13.70 -3.19 -12.58
N ARG A 321 -13.68 -4.48 -12.94
CA ARG A 321 -13.66 -5.01 -14.32
C ARG A 321 -12.55 -4.42 -15.21
N LEU A 322 -11.54 -3.77 -14.62
CA LEU A 322 -10.51 -3.02 -15.33
C LEU A 322 -9.69 -3.90 -16.30
N GLY A 323 -9.57 -5.19 -15.99
CA GLY A 323 -8.83 -6.15 -16.80
C GLY A 323 -9.63 -6.73 -17.97
N ILE A 324 -10.91 -6.39 -18.10
CA ILE A 324 -11.79 -6.85 -19.19
C ILE A 324 -11.76 -5.81 -20.30
N HIS A 325 -11.51 -6.29 -21.53
CA HIS A 325 -11.45 -5.43 -22.71
C HIS A 325 -12.76 -4.66 -22.91
N GLY A 326 -12.67 -3.34 -23.05
CA GLY A 326 -13.80 -2.43 -23.20
C GLY A 326 -14.36 -1.89 -21.87
N PHE A 327 -13.89 -2.38 -20.73
CA PHE A 327 -14.28 -1.91 -19.40
C PHE A 327 -13.19 -1.12 -18.68
N GLU A 328 -12.12 -0.71 -19.38
CA GLU A 328 -10.98 -0.03 -18.79
C GLU A 328 -11.35 1.31 -18.13
N MET A 329 -12.36 1.99 -18.67
CA MET A 329 -12.90 3.23 -18.12
C MET A 329 -14.28 3.03 -17.49
N GLU A 330 -15.13 2.24 -18.14
CA GLU A 330 -16.51 2.04 -17.68
C GLU A 330 -16.59 1.20 -16.41
N GLY A 331 -15.72 0.20 -16.25
CA GLY A 331 -15.69 -0.67 -15.08
C GLY A 331 -15.42 0.09 -13.77
N PRO A 332 -14.29 0.83 -13.65
CA PRO A 332 -14.02 1.66 -12.47
C PRO A 332 -15.09 2.72 -12.21
N LEU A 333 -15.70 3.30 -13.26
CA LEU A 333 -16.82 4.23 -13.11
C LEU A 333 -18.07 3.56 -12.52
N GLN A 334 -18.40 2.34 -12.95
CA GLN A 334 -19.51 1.56 -12.38
C GLN A 334 -19.22 1.18 -10.92
N ALA A 335 -17.98 0.80 -10.60
CA ALA A 335 -17.53 0.54 -9.23
C ALA A 335 -17.67 1.78 -8.34
N ALA A 336 -17.27 2.96 -8.83
CA ALA A 336 -17.40 4.23 -8.12
C ALA A 336 -18.87 4.57 -7.83
N LYS A 337 -19.77 4.41 -8.80
CA LYS A 337 -21.21 4.64 -8.60
C LYS A 337 -21.81 3.68 -7.59
N ALA A 338 -21.45 2.40 -7.65
CA ALA A 338 -21.92 1.42 -6.69
C ALA A 338 -21.41 1.69 -5.26
N LEU A 339 -20.18 2.18 -5.12
CA LEU A 339 -19.67 2.65 -3.83
C LEU A 339 -20.46 3.85 -3.30
N LEU A 340 -20.79 4.79 -4.18
CA LEU A 340 -21.58 5.95 -3.82
C LEU A 340 -22.96 5.53 -3.29
N GLU A 341 -23.68 4.70 -4.06
CA GLU A 341 -24.97 4.14 -3.66
C GLU A 341 -24.86 3.41 -2.31
N ALA A 342 -23.84 2.58 -2.12
CA ALA A 342 -23.63 1.87 -0.85
C ALA A 342 -23.41 2.83 0.33
N ILE A 343 -22.66 3.92 0.14
CA ILE A 343 -22.44 4.95 1.18
C ILE A 343 -23.74 5.73 1.44
N GLU A 344 -24.55 5.98 0.42
CA GLU A 344 -25.86 6.60 0.56
C GLU A 344 -26.84 5.75 1.35
N GLU A 345 -26.65 4.44 1.41
CA GLU A 345 -27.49 3.51 2.19
C GLU A 345 -27.02 3.34 3.64
N LEU A 346 -25.87 3.89 4.04
CA LEU A 346 -25.42 3.83 5.44
C LEU A 346 -26.46 4.46 6.37
N GLU A 347 -26.89 3.71 7.38
CA GLU A 347 -27.72 4.23 8.46
C GLU A 347 -26.93 5.26 9.28
N SER A 348 -27.59 6.37 9.60
CA SER A 348 -26.99 7.56 10.23
C SER A 348 -26.53 7.35 11.68
#